data_AF-A0A1Q5P593-F1
#
_entry.id   AF-A0A1Q5P593-F1
#
_cell.length_a   1.000
_cell.length_b   1.000
_cell.length_c   1.000
_cell.angle_alpha   90.00
_cell.angle_beta   90.00
_cell.angle_gamma   90.00
#
_symmetry.space_group_name_H-M   'P 1'
#
loop_
_entity.id
_entity.type
_entity.pdbx_description
1 polymer ?
#
loop_
_entity_poly.entity_id
_entity_poly.type
_entity_poly.pdbx_seq_one_letter_code
_entity_poly.pdbx_strand_id
1 'polypeptide(L)' 'MLMKRDIITLLGGFLTSLFLFLGAIGVSFDWFTPESIDAFIMLCGSIVALGINLYAVWKNTYVSKKARKQKEVLKQKGLK' A
#
# COMPACT_ATOMS: atom_id res chain seq x y z
N MET A 1 -19.47 7.31 -18.96
CA MET A 1 -18.76 7.33 -17.65
C MET A 1 -17.51 6.48 -17.82
N LEU A 2 -16.37 7.08 -18.19
CA LEU A 2 -15.09 6.36 -18.26
C LEU A 2 -14.83 5.72 -16.89
N MET A 3 -14.73 4.39 -16.81
CA MET A 3 -14.45 3.74 -15.54
C MET A 3 -13.02 4.09 -15.13
N LYS A 4 -12.78 4.37 -13.85
CA LYS A 4 -11.45 4.67 -13.30
C LYS A 4 -10.38 3.64 -13.70
N ARG A 5 -10.80 2.39 -13.95
CA ARG A 5 -9.95 1.29 -14.42
C ARG A 5 -9.45 1.51 -15.84
N ASP A 6 -10.30 1.98 -16.75
CA ASP A 6 -9.94 2.23 -18.16
C ASP A 6 -8.87 3.32 -18.26
N ILE A 7 -8.98 4.36 -17.42
CA ILE A 7 -7.99 5.44 -17.34
C ILE A 7 -6.64 4.91 -16.85
N ILE A 8 -6.63 4.01 -15.85
CA ILE A 8 -5.38 3.40 -15.35
C ILE A 8 -4.74 2.53 -16.44
N THR A 9 -5.54 1.75 -17.17
CA THR A 9 -5.04 0.93 -18.29
C THR A 9 -4.46 1.78 -19.41
N LEU A 10 -5.17 2.85 -19.82
CA LEU A 10 -4.69 3.78 -20.84
C LEU A 10 -3.40 4.49 -20.40
N LEU A 11 -3.34 4.95 -19.15
CA LEU A 11 -2.16 5.58 -18.60
C LEU A 11 -0.97 4.61 -18.55
N GLY A 12 -1.20 3.34 -18.14
CA GLY A 12 -0.16 2.31 -18.13
C GLY A 12 0.38 1.98 -19.53
N GLY A 13 -0.51 1.87 -20.53
CA GLY A 13 -0.11 1.66 -21.93
C GLY A 13 0.67 2.85 -22.51
N PHE A 14 0.24 4.08 -22.19
CA PHE A 14 0.94 5.29 -22.58
C PHE A 14 2.34 5.37 -21.96
N LEU A 15 2.47 5.16 -20.64
CA LEU A 15 3.75 5.21 -19.94
C LEU A 15 4.72 4.13 -20.42
N THR A 16 4.22 2.93 -20.73
CA THR A 16 5.03 1.86 -21.34
C THR A 16 5.55 2.29 -22.71
N SER A 17 4.69 2.85 -23.55
CA SER A 17 5.07 3.31 -24.89
C SER A 17 6.06 4.47 -24.83
N LEU A 18 5.87 5.39 -23.88
CA LEU A 18 6.78 6.51 -23.63
C LEU A 18 8.16 6.00 -23.18
N PHE A 19 8.21 5.04 -22.26
CA PHE A 19 9.46 4.42 -21.81
C PHE A 19 10.23 3.77 -22.98
N LEU A 20 9.53 3.03 -23.83
CA LEU A 20 10.12 2.43 -25.03
C LEU A 20 10.65 3.47 -26.02
N PHE A 21 9.89 4.55 -26.24
CA PHE A 21 10.33 5.66 -27.09
C PHE A 21 11.60 6.32 -26.55
N LEU A 22 11.67 6.58 -25.24
CA LEU A 22 12.87 7.14 -24.59
C LEU A 22 14.09 6.24 -24.84
N GLY A 23 13.93 4.91 -24.68
CA GLY A 23 14.99 3.96 -25.02
C GLY A 23 15.40 4.01 -26.50
N ALA A 24 14.44 4.16 -27.42
CA ALA A 24 14.72 4.24 -28.85
C ALA A 24 15.51 5.49 -29.27
N ILE A 25 15.37 6.61 -28.53
CA ILE A 25 16.14 7.84 -28.77
C ILE A 25 17.42 7.92 -27.93
N GLY A 26 17.79 6.84 -27.24
CA GLY A 26 19.04 6.75 -26.46
C GLY A 26 18.94 7.31 -25.04
N VAL A 27 17.74 7.59 -24.53
CA VAL A 27 17.52 7.94 -23.12
C VAL A 27 17.32 6.66 -22.31
N SER A 28 18.31 6.29 -21.51
CA SER A 28 18.27 5.13 -20.61
C SER A 28 18.22 5.54 -19.14
N PHE A 29 17.67 4.66 -18.31
CA PHE A 29 17.58 4.84 -16.87
C PHE A 29 18.20 3.62 -16.17
N ASP A 30 19.42 3.75 -15.69
CA ASP A 30 20.16 2.63 -15.06
C ASP A 30 19.48 2.10 -13.79
N TRP A 31 18.65 2.92 -13.15
CA TRP A 31 17.88 2.56 -11.97
C TRP A 31 16.55 1.87 -12.31
N PHE A 32 16.11 1.85 -13.58
CA PHE A 32 14.86 1.22 -13.99
C PHE A 32 15.12 -0.23 -14.42
N THR A 33 15.45 -1.07 -13.43
CA THR A 33 15.76 -2.49 -13.61
C THR A 33 14.63 -3.36 -13.05
N PRO A 34 14.56 -4.65 -13.41
CA PRO A 34 13.60 -5.57 -12.80
C PRO A 34 13.67 -5.57 -11.27
N GLU A 35 14.87 -5.51 -10.70
CA GLU A 35 15.10 -5.55 -9.25
C GLU A 35 14.54 -4.31 -8.56
N SER A 36 14.68 -3.12 -9.15
CA SER A 36 14.15 -1.89 -8.57
C SER A 36 12.62 -1.82 -8.67
N ILE A 37 12.04 -2.35 -9.75
CA ILE A 37 10.59 -2.50 -9.93
C ILE A 37 10.03 -3.44 -8.86
N ASP A 38 10.64 -4.60 -8.66
CA ASP A 38 10.23 -5.57 -7.65
C ASP A 38 10.34 -5.00 -6.23
N ALA A 39 11.44 -4.32 -5.93
CA ALA A 39 11.62 -3.64 -4.65
C ALA A 39 10.54 -2.56 -4.41
N PHE A 40 10.16 -1.82 -5.45
CA PHE A 40 9.11 -0.81 -5.37
C PHE A 40 7.71 -1.43 -5.16
N ILE A 41 7.41 -2.54 -5.83
CA ILE A 41 6.16 -3.31 -5.61
C ILE A 41 6.09 -3.80 -4.16
N MET A 42 7.20 -4.38 -3.65
CA MET A 42 7.29 -4.82 -2.27
C MET A 42 7.10 -3.68 -1.28
N LEU A 43 7.72 -2.52 -1.54
CA LEU A 43 7.54 -1.32 -0.74
C LEU A 43 6.06 -0.90 -0.69
N CYS A 44 5.38 -0.83 -1.85
CA CYS A 44 3.96 -0.50 -1.92
C CYS A 44 3.10 -1.47 -1.09
N GLY A 45 3.36 -2.77 -1.21
CA GLY A 45 2.70 -3.80 -0.41
C GLY A 45 2.92 -3.60 1.10
N SER A 46 4.16 -3.30 1.50
CA SER A 46 4.51 -3.05 2.91
C SER A 46 3.84 -1.79 3.47
N ILE A 47 3.69 -0.73 2.67
CA ILE A 47 2.98 0.50 3.05
C ILE A 47 1.50 0.20 3.29
N VAL A 48 0.86 -0.58 2.41
CA VAL A 48 -0.54 -0.99 2.59
C VAL A 48 -0.69 -1.82 3.86
N ALA A 49 0.18 -2.80 4.08
CA ALA A 49 0.17 -3.63 5.29
C ALA A 49 0.37 -2.79 6.56
N LEU A 50 1.29 -1.83 6.53
CA LEU A 50 1.52 -0.90 7.64
C LEU A 50 0.27 -0.06 7.91
N GLY A 51 -0.34 0.51 6.87
CA GLY A 51 -1.56 1.32 7.00
C GLY A 51 -2.72 0.54 7.62
N ILE A 52 -2.94 -0.70 7.19
CA ILE A 52 -3.97 -1.58 7.76
C ILE A 52 -3.69 -1.86 9.24
N ASN A 53 -2.44 -2.18 9.60
CA ASN A 53 -2.07 -2.48 10.99
C ASN A 53 -2.21 -1.26 11.89
N LEU A 54 -1.75 -0.08 11.46
CA LEU A 54 -1.91 1.16 12.20
C LEU A 54 -3.40 1.49 12.42
N TYR A 55 -4.22 1.35 11.37
CA TYR A 55 -5.66 1.53 11.47
C TYR A 55 -6.30 0.56 12.46
N ALA A 56 -5.91 -0.72 12.42
CA ALA A 56 -6.40 -1.74 13.34
C ALA A 56 -6.04 -1.43 14.80
N VAL A 57 -4.78 -1.06 15.07
CA VAL A 57 -4.31 -0.66 16.40
C VAL A 57 -5.07 0.56 16.91
N TRP A 58 -5.21 1.60 16.08
CA TRP A 58 -5.95 2.80 16.44
C TRP A 58 -7.42 2.48 16.78
N LYS A 59 -8.09 1.71 15.91
CA LYS A 59 -9.49 1.29 16.12
C LYS A 59 -9.65 0.47 17.39
N ASN A 60 -8.74 -0.46 17.66
CA ASN A 60 -8.78 -1.30 18.86
C ASN A 60 -8.52 -0.50 20.13
N THR A 61 -7.64 0.50 20.07
CA THR A 61 -7.24 1.28 21.23
C THR A 61 -8.28 2.35 21.59
N TYR A 62 -8.81 3.07 20.60
CA TYR A 62 -9.59 4.28 20.85
C TYR A 62 -11.08 4.16 20.52
N VAL A 63 -11.44 3.31 19.55
CA VAL A 63 -12.81 3.25 19.03
C VAL A 63 -13.57 2.02 19.58
N SER A 64 -12.89 0.91 19.81
CA SER A 64 -13.52 -0.35 20.20
C SER A 64 -14.00 -0.35 21.65
N LYS A 65 -15.32 -0.19 21.83
CA LYS A 65 -16.00 -0.39 23.13
C LYS A 65 -15.81 -1.82 23.69
N LYS A 66 -15.65 -2.83 22.82
CA LYS A 66 -15.36 -4.22 23.21
C LYS A 66 -14.00 -4.36 23.86
N ALA A 67 -12.95 -3.74 23.28
CA ALA A 67 -11.61 -3.78 23.86
C ALA A 67 -11.57 -3.10 25.24
N ARG A 68 -12.29 -1.97 25.40
CA ARG A 68 -12.46 -1.31 26.70
C ARG A 68 -13.12 -2.21 27.74
N LYS A 69 -14.26 -2.82 27.41
CA LYS A 69 -14.96 -3.77 28.29
C LYS A 69 -14.10 -4.99 28.63
N GLN A 70 -13.35 -5.52 27.67
CA GLN A 70 -12.44 -6.64 27.90
C GLN A 70 -11.31 -6.25 28.86
N LYS A 71 -10.77 -5.04 28.74
CA LYS A 71 -9.77 -4.49 29.66
C LYS A 71 -10.31 -4.31 31.09
N GLU A 72 -11.56 -3.87 31.22
CA GLU A 72 -12.26 -3.78 32.52
C GLU A 72 -12.46 -5.16 33.16
N VAL A 73 -12.93 -6.15 32.38
CA VAL A 73 -13.11 -7.53 32.86
C VAL A 73 -11.78 -8.19 33.24
N LEU A 74 -10.71 -7.96 32.49
CA LEU A 74 -9.37 -8.47 32.81
C LEU A 74 -8.83 -7.88 34.13
N LYS A 75 -9.05 -6.59 34.37
CA LYS A 75 -8.73 -5.93 35.65
C LYS A 75 -9.51 -6.52 36.81
N GLN A 76 -10.81 -6.74 36.64
CA GLN A 76 -11.66 -7.34 37.68
C GLN A 76 -11.22 -8.77 38.05
N LYS A 77 -10.63 -9.50 37.10
CA LYS A 77 -10.11 -10.86 37.33
C LYS A 77 -8.65 -10.89 37.80
N GLY A 78 -7.99 -9.73 37.97
CA GLY A 78 -6.58 -9.64 38.39
C GLY A 78 -5.58 -10.18 37.36
N LEU A 79 -6.00 -10.33 36.09
CA LEU A 79 -5.21 -10.95 35.04
C LEU A 79 -4.39 -9.94 34.21
N LYS A 80 -4.65 -8.63 34.36
CA LYS A 80 -3.87 -7.49 33.82
C LYS A 80 -4.44 -6.14 34.26
#